data_AF-A0A7J8CK64-F1
#
_entry.id   AF-A0A7J8CK64-F1
#
_cell.length_a   1.000
_cell.length_b   1.000
_cell.length_c   1.000
_cell.angle_alpha   90.00
_cell.angle_beta   90.00
_cell.angle_gamma   90.00
#
_symmetry.space_group_name_H-M   'P 1'
#
loop_
_entity.id
_entity.type
_entity.pdbx_description
1 polymer ?
#
loop_
_entity_poly.entity_id
_entity_poly.type
_entity_poly.pdbx_seq_one_letter_code
_entity_poly.pdbx_strand_id
1 'polypeptide(L)'
;MASSPDAAVSSPPAFLRSGSVYEPLKSIDLPRPDNETLWDKLDHYYKIVKSTLLVYQSPTTGLFPTKTCGGDPKAKIQDSLYCAAAAWALALAYRRIDDDKGRTHELEHSAIKCMRGVLYCYMRQADKINAVSLYLLYLVEMISSGLQIVYNTDEVSFIQNLVFCVERVYRVPDFGVWERGSKYNNGSTELHSSSVGLAKAALEAINGFNLFGNQGCSWSVIFVDLDAHNRNRQTLCSLLPRESRSHNTDAALLPCISYPAFALDDEALFNQTLDKVVRKLKGKYGFKRFLRDGYRTSLEDPNRRYYKPAEIKLFDGIECEFPIFFLYMMIDGVFRGNPKQVKEYQDLLSPVLHQTTEGYPVVPKYYYVPADFVEYEKRNPGSQKRFPSNCGRDGKLFLWGQALYVIAKLLADELVSPRDLDPAQRYIPPQEQRNVSMRFSNQGPLENDVVVHVALVAESQRLQVFLNTYGIQTQTPQQAEPIQIWPQQELVKVSFLPSPAASWTGRARGPTSLTGRSHSPVPREGR
;
A
#
# COMPACT_ATOMS: atom_id res chain seq x y z
N MET A 1 -34.93 -41.57 54.64
CA MET A 1 -34.66 -42.80 53.88
C MET A 1 -34.75 -42.46 52.41
N ALA A 2 -33.69 -42.79 51.67
CA ALA A 2 -33.57 -43.01 50.23
C ALA A 2 -34.23 -42.02 49.24
N SER A 3 -33.33 -41.28 48.60
CA SER A 3 -33.36 -40.63 47.29
C SER A 3 -33.64 -41.57 46.10
N SER A 4 -34.27 -41.05 45.04
CA SER A 4 -33.76 -41.09 43.65
C SER A 4 -34.63 -40.22 42.69
N PRO A 5 -34.07 -39.76 41.55
CA PRO A 5 -34.41 -38.48 40.92
C PRO A 5 -35.15 -38.59 39.57
N ASP A 6 -35.91 -37.55 39.22
CA ASP A 6 -36.42 -37.33 37.87
C ASP A 6 -35.36 -36.69 36.96
N ALA A 7 -35.35 -37.17 35.72
CA ALA A 7 -34.34 -36.95 34.70
C ALA A 7 -34.21 -35.49 34.24
N ALA A 8 -32.98 -34.97 34.26
CA ALA A 8 -32.61 -33.75 33.57
C ALA A 8 -32.43 -34.04 32.06
N VAL A 9 -33.21 -33.36 31.23
CA VAL A 9 -33.03 -33.31 29.77
C VAL A 9 -31.80 -32.46 29.46
N SER A 10 -30.74 -33.08 28.96
CA SER A 10 -29.52 -32.40 28.50
C SER A 10 -29.78 -31.66 27.17
N SER A 11 -29.48 -30.36 27.14
CA SER A 11 -29.37 -29.57 25.91
C SER A 11 -28.17 -30.05 25.08
N PRO A 12 -28.24 -30.01 23.73
CA PRO A 12 -27.13 -30.46 22.89
C PRO A 12 -25.93 -29.50 23.01
N PRO A 13 -24.68 -29.99 22.86
CA PRO A 13 -23.51 -29.14 22.97
C PRO A 13 -23.45 -28.15 21.81
N ALA A 14 -23.18 -26.89 22.14
CA ALA A 14 -22.93 -25.84 21.17
C ALA A 14 -21.76 -26.21 20.25
N PHE A 15 -21.98 -26.15 18.94
CA PHE A 15 -20.93 -26.27 17.94
C PHE A 15 -19.96 -25.09 18.10
N LEU A 16 -18.80 -25.34 18.73
CA LEU A 16 -17.67 -24.42 18.68
C LEU A 16 -17.11 -24.43 17.25
N ARG A 17 -17.31 -23.32 16.54
CA ARG A 17 -16.69 -23.06 15.24
C ARG A 17 -15.19 -22.83 15.47
N SER A 18 -14.39 -23.87 15.28
CA SER A 18 -12.92 -23.77 15.27
C SER A 18 -12.50 -22.83 14.13
N GLY A 19 -12.04 -21.63 14.46
CA GLY A 19 -11.64 -20.61 13.47
C GLY A 19 -11.48 -19.18 13.97
N SER A 20 -11.89 -18.82 15.19
CA SER A 20 -11.56 -17.50 15.76
C SER A 20 -10.17 -17.53 16.39
N VAL A 21 -9.21 -16.81 15.81
CA VAL A 21 -7.89 -16.52 16.42
C VAL A 21 -8.00 -15.41 17.48
N TYR A 22 -9.16 -14.76 17.59
CA TYR A 22 -9.45 -13.75 18.60
C TYR A 22 -10.19 -14.37 19.77
N GLU A 23 -9.56 -14.41 20.94
CA GLU A 23 -10.28 -14.50 22.21
C GLU A 23 -11.03 -13.17 22.41
N PRO A 24 -12.36 -13.17 22.56
CA PRO A 24 -13.08 -11.96 22.95
C PRO A 24 -12.57 -11.55 24.34
N LEU A 25 -12.20 -10.28 24.49
CA LEU A 25 -11.84 -9.71 25.78
C LEU A 25 -13.05 -9.85 26.72
N LYS A 26 -13.05 -10.87 27.59
CA LYS A 26 -13.92 -10.93 28.75
C LYS A 26 -13.51 -9.83 29.73
N SER A 27 -14.05 -8.62 29.55
CA SER A 27 -14.35 -7.62 30.59
C SER A 27 -14.28 -6.19 30.03
N ILE A 28 -15.41 -5.59 29.65
CA ILE A 28 -15.53 -4.13 29.60
C ILE A 28 -16.95 -3.72 30.03
N ASP A 29 -17.27 -3.93 31.31
CA ASP A 29 -18.23 -3.12 32.06
C ASP A 29 -17.43 -2.22 33.03
N LEU A 30 -16.55 -1.38 32.48
CA LEU A 30 -15.97 -0.28 33.23
C LEU A 30 -16.39 1.03 32.57
N PRO A 31 -17.19 1.88 33.25
CA PRO A 31 -17.61 3.16 32.70
C PRO A 31 -16.38 4.06 32.56
N ARG A 32 -16.02 4.37 31.31
CA ARG A 32 -15.12 5.46 30.98
C ARG A 32 -15.86 6.79 31.25
N PRO A 33 -15.16 7.90 31.54
CA PRO A 33 -15.77 9.14 32.06
C PRO A 33 -16.77 9.83 31.13
N ASP A 34 -16.89 9.40 29.88
CA ASP A 34 -17.96 9.76 28.96
C ASP A 34 -18.88 8.54 28.83
N ASN A 35 -20.17 8.67 29.19
CA ASN A 35 -21.19 7.60 29.17
C ASN A 35 -21.49 7.00 27.76
N GLU A 36 -20.59 7.13 26.80
CA GLU A 36 -20.72 6.61 25.43
C GLU A 36 -20.21 5.17 25.37
N THR A 37 -21.06 4.24 24.92
CA THR A 37 -20.66 2.84 24.79
C THR A 37 -19.71 2.64 23.60
N LEU A 38 -18.91 1.57 23.61
CA LEU A 38 -18.09 1.20 22.45
C LEU A 38 -18.94 1.06 21.17
N TRP A 39 -20.17 0.56 21.32
CA TRP A 39 -21.12 0.43 20.22
C TRP A 39 -21.52 1.79 19.66
N ASP A 40 -21.80 2.78 20.51
CA ASP A 40 -22.19 4.13 20.06
C ASP A 40 -21.07 4.80 19.24
N LYS A 41 -19.81 4.66 19.69
CA LYS A 41 -18.63 5.16 18.94
C LYS A 41 -18.51 4.52 17.57
N LEU A 42 -18.66 3.20 17.50
CA LEU A 42 -18.58 2.48 16.24
C LEU A 42 -19.78 2.76 15.33
N ASP A 43 -20.97 2.95 15.91
CA ASP A 43 -22.18 3.35 15.19
C ASP A 43 -22.00 4.75 14.56
N HIS A 44 -21.39 5.68 15.30
CA HIS A 44 -21.02 6.99 14.77
C HIS A 44 -20.10 6.89 13.56
N TYR A 45 -19.00 6.11 13.65
CA TYR A 45 -18.10 5.91 12.51
C TYR A 45 -18.75 5.16 11.34
N TYR A 46 -19.63 4.21 11.62
CA TYR A 46 -20.39 3.51 10.58
C TYR A 46 -21.30 4.47 9.82
N LYS A 47 -22.00 5.38 10.51
CA LYS A 47 -22.80 6.42 9.86
C LYS A 47 -21.94 7.34 8.99
N ILE A 48 -20.76 7.75 9.48
CA ILE A 48 -19.80 8.53 8.67
C ILE A 48 -19.42 7.74 7.41
N VAL A 49 -18.97 6.49 7.54
CA VAL A 49 -18.54 5.67 6.40
C VAL A 49 -19.68 5.44 5.40
N LYS A 50 -20.90 5.20 5.88
CA LYS A 50 -22.10 5.07 5.05
C LYS A 50 -22.40 6.34 4.26
N SER A 51 -22.53 7.48 4.93
CA SER A 51 -22.93 8.75 4.32
C SER A 51 -21.82 9.39 3.47
N THR A 52 -20.55 9.13 3.77
CA THR A 52 -19.42 9.83 3.12
C THR A 52 -18.59 8.99 2.17
N LEU A 53 -18.60 7.65 2.28
CA LEU A 53 -17.82 6.74 1.44
C LEU A 53 -18.73 5.78 0.67
N LEU A 54 -19.45 4.91 1.37
CA LEU A 54 -20.13 3.77 0.75
C LEU A 54 -21.27 4.16 -0.18
N VAL A 55 -21.94 5.29 0.08
CA VAL A 55 -22.95 5.85 -0.83
C VAL A 55 -22.43 6.08 -2.25
N TYR A 56 -21.10 6.26 -2.42
CA TYR A 56 -20.47 6.50 -3.71
C TYR A 56 -19.87 5.24 -4.35
N GLN A 57 -19.88 4.09 -3.67
CA GLN A 57 -19.32 2.88 -4.24
C GLN A 57 -20.16 2.41 -5.44
N SER A 58 -19.52 2.14 -6.57
CA SER A 58 -20.22 1.61 -7.74
C SER A 58 -20.79 0.21 -7.43
N PRO A 59 -22.10 -0.02 -7.63
CA PRO A 59 -22.69 -1.34 -7.45
C PRO A 59 -22.21 -2.33 -8.51
N THR A 60 -21.75 -1.86 -9.67
CA THR A 60 -21.30 -2.72 -10.78
C THR A 60 -19.82 -3.05 -10.68
N THR A 61 -18.96 -2.04 -10.50
CA THR A 61 -17.51 -2.25 -10.52
C THR A 61 -16.90 -2.40 -9.13
N GLY A 62 -17.60 -1.99 -8.07
CA GLY A 62 -17.05 -1.92 -6.72
C GLY A 62 -16.10 -0.74 -6.49
N LEU A 63 -15.76 0.03 -7.52
CA LEU A 63 -14.82 1.15 -7.44
C LEU A 63 -15.49 2.43 -6.92
N PHE A 64 -14.65 3.36 -6.46
CA PHE A 64 -15.08 4.67 -5.98
C PHE A 64 -14.75 5.76 -7.02
N PRO A 65 -15.68 6.69 -7.28
CA PRO A 65 -15.49 7.73 -8.29
C PRO A 65 -14.50 8.80 -7.81
N THR A 66 -13.80 9.42 -8.76
CA THR A 66 -12.87 10.54 -8.47
C THR A 66 -13.62 11.80 -8.03
N LYS A 67 -14.89 11.94 -8.44
CA LYS A 67 -15.77 13.04 -8.06
C LYS A 67 -17.10 12.47 -7.61
N THR A 68 -17.60 12.96 -6.48
CA THR A 68 -18.89 12.55 -5.93
C THR A 68 -20.08 13.33 -6.50
N CYS A 69 -19.83 14.26 -7.42
CA CYS A 69 -20.84 15.10 -8.04
C CYS A 69 -20.66 15.18 -9.56
N GLY A 70 -21.75 15.40 -10.30
CA GLY A 70 -21.72 15.65 -11.73
C GLY A 70 -21.54 14.40 -12.61
N GLY A 71 -21.83 13.21 -12.08
CA GLY A 71 -21.90 11.97 -12.87
C GLY A 71 -20.59 11.50 -13.50
N ASP A 72 -19.44 11.84 -12.91
CA ASP A 72 -18.12 11.46 -13.46
C ASP A 72 -17.91 9.94 -13.31
N PRO A 73 -17.84 9.16 -14.42
CA PRO A 73 -17.70 7.71 -14.35
C PRO A 73 -16.28 7.25 -14.02
N LYS A 74 -15.33 8.19 -13.88
CA LYS A 74 -13.91 7.85 -13.71
C LYS A 74 -13.58 7.54 -12.25
N ALA A 75 -12.97 6.39 -12.02
CA ALA A 75 -12.38 6.01 -10.75
C ALA A 75 -10.85 6.11 -10.81
N LYS A 76 -10.24 6.48 -9.68
CA LYS A 76 -8.80 6.29 -9.46
C LYS A 76 -8.62 5.07 -8.56
N ILE A 77 -7.70 4.19 -8.95
CA ILE A 77 -7.40 2.98 -8.19
C ILE A 77 -6.93 3.33 -6.78
N GLN A 78 -6.00 4.28 -6.65
CA GLN A 78 -5.49 4.73 -5.35
C GLN A 78 -6.61 5.20 -4.42
N ASP A 79 -7.48 6.10 -4.88
CA ASP A 79 -8.61 6.60 -4.08
C ASP A 79 -9.53 5.44 -3.65
N SER A 80 -9.79 4.50 -4.57
CA SER A 80 -10.62 3.32 -4.29
C SER A 80 -9.98 2.39 -3.26
N LEU A 81 -8.66 2.19 -3.30
CA LEU A 81 -7.93 1.37 -2.33
C LEU A 81 -8.00 1.95 -0.92
N TYR A 82 -7.85 3.27 -0.77
CA TYR A 82 -8.01 3.91 0.53
C TYR A 82 -9.46 3.81 1.04
N CYS A 83 -10.47 3.98 0.17
CA CYS A 83 -11.87 3.76 0.57
C CYS A 83 -12.12 2.32 1.03
N ALA A 84 -11.58 1.33 0.32
CA ALA A 84 -11.65 -0.08 0.74
C ALA A 84 -10.94 -0.29 2.08
N ALA A 85 -9.77 0.31 2.27
CA ALA A 85 -9.02 0.24 3.52
C ALA A 85 -9.77 0.87 4.69
N ALA A 86 -10.52 1.96 4.48
CA ALA A 86 -11.34 2.58 5.52
C ALA A 86 -12.56 1.70 5.91
N ALA A 87 -13.25 1.12 4.92
CA ALA A 87 -14.33 0.17 5.19
C ALA A 87 -13.82 -1.07 5.91
N TRP A 88 -12.68 -1.61 5.48
CA TRP A 88 -12.00 -2.73 6.13
C TRP A 88 -11.54 -2.41 7.56
N ALA A 89 -10.92 -1.25 7.78
CA ALA A 89 -10.51 -0.81 9.12
C ALA A 89 -11.70 -0.76 10.09
N LEU A 90 -12.84 -0.21 9.63
CA LEU A 90 -14.05 -0.19 10.45
C LEU A 90 -14.62 -1.60 10.68
N ALA A 91 -14.58 -2.49 9.68
CA ALA A 91 -14.97 -3.89 9.85
C ALA A 91 -14.13 -4.59 10.92
N LEU A 92 -12.81 -4.38 10.91
CA LEU A 92 -11.90 -4.91 11.92
C LEU A 92 -12.25 -4.42 13.32
N ALA A 93 -12.68 -3.16 13.45
CA ALA A 93 -13.16 -2.62 14.72
C ALA A 93 -14.44 -3.31 15.20
N TYR A 94 -15.39 -3.57 14.29
CA TYR A 94 -16.64 -4.28 14.60
C TYR A 94 -16.44 -5.76 14.95
N ARG A 95 -15.41 -6.44 14.42
CA ARG A 95 -15.07 -7.83 14.80
C ARG A 95 -14.76 -8.01 16.29
N ARG A 96 -14.49 -6.92 17.01
CA ARG A 96 -14.24 -6.93 18.46
C ARG A 96 -15.53 -6.93 19.29
N ILE A 97 -16.70 -6.83 18.64
CA ILE A 97 -18.04 -6.85 19.26
C ILE A 97 -18.76 -8.15 18.87
N ASP A 98 -19.50 -8.74 19.82
CA ASP A 98 -20.25 -9.98 19.61
C ASP A 98 -21.52 -9.81 18.74
N ASP A 99 -22.28 -8.71 18.90
CA ASP A 99 -23.45 -8.37 18.06
C ASP A 99 -23.22 -7.04 17.30
N ASP A 100 -22.75 -7.17 16.08
CA ASP A 100 -22.48 -6.07 15.16
C ASP A 100 -23.66 -5.74 14.23
N LYS A 101 -24.80 -6.45 14.38
CA LYS A 101 -25.99 -6.35 13.51
C LYS A 101 -25.67 -6.54 12.02
N GLY A 102 -24.67 -7.36 11.68
CA GLY A 102 -24.25 -7.66 10.30
C GLY A 102 -23.41 -6.57 9.63
N ARG A 103 -22.96 -5.55 10.38
CA ARG A 103 -22.17 -4.43 9.83
C ARG A 103 -20.79 -4.87 9.37
N THR A 104 -20.14 -5.80 10.06
CA THR A 104 -18.85 -6.38 9.67
C THR A 104 -18.98 -6.98 8.27
N HIS A 105 -19.97 -7.86 8.06
CA HIS A 105 -20.18 -8.49 6.76
C HIS A 105 -20.39 -7.49 5.64
N GLU A 106 -21.17 -6.45 5.89
CA GLU A 106 -21.41 -5.40 4.89
C GLU A 106 -20.13 -4.64 4.51
N LEU A 107 -19.37 -4.22 5.52
CA LEU A 107 -18.12 -3.45 5.35
C LEU A 107 -17.03 -4.30 4.69
N GLU A 108 -16.87 -5.55 5.11
CA GLU A 108 -15.95 -6.50 4.49
C GLU A 108 -16.32 -6.78 3.04
N HIS A 109 -17.61 -6.99 2.76
CA HIS A 109 -18.07 -7.23 1.40
C HIS A 109 -17.83 -6.01 0.51
N SER A 110 -18.03 -4.79 1.03
CA SER A 110 -17.69 -3.56 0.32
C SER A 110 -16.19 -3.49 -0.02
N ALA A 111 -15.30 -3.79 0.94
CA ALA A 111 -13.86 -3.82 0.73
C ALA A 111 -13.45 -4.88 -0.30
N ILE A 112 -13.94 -6.12 -0.17
CA ILE A 112 -13.71 -7.24 -1.10
C ILE A 112 -14.17 -6.85 -2.51
N LYS A 113 -15.37 -6.30 -2.64
CA LYS A 113 -15.93 -5.88 -3.92
C LYS A 113 -15.06 -4.84 -4.61
N CYS A 114 -14.54 -3.86 -3.87
CA CYS A 114 -13.60 -2.88 -4.39
C CYS A 114 -12.28 -3.51 -4.84
N MET A 115 -11.66 -4.35 -4.01
CA MET A 115 -10.40 -5.02 -4.32
C MET A 115 -10.53 -5.92 -5.56
N ARG A 116 -11.63 -6.66 -5.68
CA ARG A 116 -11.94 -7.44 -6.87
C ARG A 116 -12.18 -6.56 -8.10
N GLY A 117 -12.87 -5.44 -7.94
CA GLY A 117 -13.03 -4.43 -8.99
C GLY A 117 -11.70 -3.94 -9.55
N VAL A 118 -10.74 -3.64 -8.66
CA VAL A 118 -9.38 -3.24 -9.03
C VAL A 118 -8.64 -4.37 -9.76
N LEU A 119 -8.74 -5.62 -9.28
CA LEU A 119 -8.17 -6.79 -9.95
C LEU A 119 -8.70 -6.93 -11.39
N TYR A 120 -10.02 -6.83 -11.58
CA TYR A 120 -10.64 -6.86 -12.91
C TYR A 120 -10.18 -5.71 -13.80
N CYS A 121 -9.95 -4.52 -13.24
CA CYS A 121 -9.38 -3.40 -13.99
C CYS A 121 -7.97 -3.74 -14.50
N TYR A 122 -7.09 -4.27 -13.64
CA TYR A 122 -5.74 -4.63 -14.06
C TYR A 122 -5.70 -5.76 -15.07
N MET A 123 -6.58 -6.75 -14.93
CA MET A 123 -6.70 -7.84 -15.91
C MET A 123 -7.08 -7.32 -17.31
N ARG A 124 -7.67 -6.12 -17.40
CA ARG A 124 -8.11 -5.51 -18.66
C ARG A 124 -7.20 -4.38 -19.14
N GLN A 125 -6.51 -3.64 -18.25
CA GLN A 125 -5.65 -2.48 -18.56
C GLN A 125 -4.58 -2.29 -17.44
N ALA A 126 -3.28 -2.30 -17.75
CA ALA A 126 -2.20 -2.26 -16.75
C ALA A 126 -1.12 -1.21 -17.08
N ASP A 127 -1.48 0.07 -17.02
CA ASP A 127 -0.57 1.14 -17.47
C ASP A 127 0.13 1.87 -16.30
N LYS A 128 -0.27 1.64 -15.04
CA LYS A 128 0.18 2.42 -13.86
C LYS A 128 0.75 1.55 -12.74
N ILE A 129 2.03 1.68 -12.48
CA ILE A 129 2.80 0.82 -11.58
C ILE A 129 2.60 1.16 -10.08
N ASN A 130 2.43 2.44 -9.73
CA ASN A 130 2.28 2.85 -8.32
C ASN A 130 1.02 2.31 -7.66
N ALA A 131 -0.09 2.36 -8.41
CA ALA A 131 -1.34 1.82 -7.94
C ALA A 131 -1.31 0.30 -7.81
N VAL A 132 -0.44 -0.40 -8.56
CA VAL A 132 -0.26 -1.86 -8.44
C VAL A 132 0.44 -2.19 -7.13
N SER A 133 1.52 -1.47 -6.79
CA SER A 133 2.26 -1.70 -5.55
C SER A 133 1.36 -1.50 -4.31
N LEU A 134 0.58 -0.42 -4.28
CA LEU A 134 -0.39 -0.17 -3.20
C LEU A 134 -1.50 -1.23 -3.15
N TYR A 135 -1.98 -1.71 -4.31
CA TYR A 135 -2.96 -2.80 -4.37
C TYR A 135 -2.39 -4.10 -3.77
N LEU A 136 -1.16 -4.48 -4.13
CA LEU A 136 -0.52 -5.69 -3.60
C LEU A 136 -0.31 -5.61 -2.08
N LEU A 137 0.06 -4.43 -1.56
CA LEU A 137 0.15 -4.20 -0.11
C LEU A 137 -1.19 -4.45 0.59
N TYR A 138 -2.26 -3.78 0.16
CA TYR A 138 -3.57 -3.97 0.78
C TYR A 138 -4.14 -5.36 0.55
N LEU A 139 -3.82 -6.01 -0.57
CA LEU A 139 -4.20 -7.40 -0.84
C LEU A 139 -3.62 -8.33 0.23
N VAL A 140 -2.34 -8.18 0.55
CA VAL A 140 -1.67 -8.96 1.60
C VAL A 140 -2.29 -8.69 2.96
N GLU A 141 -2.48 -7.41 3.36
CA GLU A 141 -3.05 -7.09 4.67
C GLU A 141 -4.48 -7.61 4.84
N MET A 142 -5.33 -7.41 3.82
CA MET A 142 -6.74 -7.82 3.88
C MET A 142 -6.87 -9.34 3.92
N ILE A 143 -6.10 -10.08 3.09
CA ILE A 143 -6.11 -11.55 3.12
C ILE A 143 -5.53 -12.06 4.45
N SER A 144 -4.49 -11.42 4.98
CA SER A 144 -3.91 -11.75 6.30
C SER A 144 -4.90 -11.56 7.44
N SER A 145 -5.81 -10.58 7.32
CA SER A 145 -6.92 -10.42 8.27
C SER A 145 -8.05 -11.44 8.07
N GLY A 146 -7.99 -12.32 7.07
CA GLY A 146 -9.00 -13.36 6.80
C GLY A 146 -10.00 -13.03 5.70
N LEU A 147 -9.84 -11.92 4.95
CA LEU A 147 -10.71 -11.65 3.81
C LEU A 147 -10.36 -12.54 2.61
N GLN A 148 -11.40 -13.08 1.95
CA GLN A 148 -11.25 -13.86 0.73
C GLN A 148 -11.43 -12.96 -0.50
N ILE A 149 -10.32 -12.56 -1.11
CA ILE A 149 -10.31 -11.66 -2.28
C ILE A 149 -10.05 -12.42 -3.59
N VAL A 150 -9.12 -13.38 -3.57
CA VAL A 150 -8.70 -14.19 -4.73
C VAL A 150 -9.42 -15.54 -4.70
N TYR A 151 -10.00 -15.97 -5.82
CA TYR A 151 -10.90 -17.14 -5.88
C TYR A 151 -10.42 -18.27 -6.79
N ASN A 152 -9.54 -17.99 -7.75
CA ASN A 152 -9.10 -19.02 -8.70
C ASN A 152 -7.60 -18.91 -9.02
N THR A 153 -7.07 -19.97 -9.62
CA THR A 153 -5.65 -20.10 -9.96
C THR A 153 -5.18 -19.16 -11.07
N ASP A 154 -6.11 -18.70 -11.92
CA ASP A 154 -5.80 -17.74 -12.98
C ASP A 154 -5.55 -16.35 -12.38
N GLU A 155 -6.35 -15.94 -11.39
CA GLU A 155 -6.15 -14.72 -10.61
C GLU A 155 -4.81 -14.76 -9.86
N VAL A 156 -4.43 -15.91 -9.27
CA VAL A 156 -3.11 -16.11 -8.65
C VAL A 156 -1.99 -15.89 -9.67
N SER A 157 -2.10 -16.50 -10.85
CA SER A 157 -1.10 -16.39 -11.91
C SER A 157 -1.01 -14.96 -12.46
N PHE A 158 -2.14 -14.26 -12.54
CA PHE A 158 -2.18 -12.85 -12.90
C PHE A 158 -1.49 -11.96 -11.86
N ILE A 159 -1.72 -12.19 -10.57
CA ILE A 159 -1.05 -11.44 -9.49
C ILE A 159 0.46 -11.69 -9.51
N GLN A 160 0.91 -12.91 -9.81
CA GLN A 160 2.33 -13.20 -10.02
C GLN A 160 2.91 -12.37 -11.18
N ASN A 161 2.16 -12.18 -12.27
CA ASN A 161 2.58 -11.31 -13.37
C ASN A 161 2.66 -9.83 -12.96
N LEU A 162 1.74 -9.35 -12.11
CA LEU A 162 1.82 -8.01 -11.55
C LEU A 162 3.10 -7.82 -10.72
N VAL A 163 3.49 -8.83 -9.96
CA VAL A 163 4.75 -8.82 -9.19
C VAL A 163 5.96 -8.64 -10.11
N PHE A 164 6.04 -9.37 -11.23
CA PHE A 164 7.13 -9.19 -12.20
C PHE A 164 7.21 -7.77 -12.80
N CYS A 165 6.07 -7.08 -12.90
CA CYS A 165 6.06 -5.66 -13.29
C CYS A 165 6.62 -4.77 -12.18
N VAL A 166 6.23 -5.01 -10.92
CA VAL A 166 6.68 -4.24 -9.75
C VAL A 166 8.17 -4.46 -9.46
N GLU A 167 8.72 -5.64 -9.74
CA GLU A 167 10.16 -5.92 -9.61
C GLU A 167 11.04 -4.95 -10.40
N ARG A 168 10.53 -4.34 -11.47
CA ARG A 168 11.28 -3.44 -12.35
C ARG A 168 11.18 -1.95 -11.97
N VAL A 169 10.43 -1.58 -10.94
CA VAL A 169 10.14 -0.16 -10.59
C VAL A 169 11.40 0.69 -10.44
N TYR A 170 12.46 0.16 -9.81
CA TYR A 170 13.74 0.85 -9.59
C TYR A 170 14.38 1.47 -10.85
N ARG A 171 13.95 1.07 -12.04
CA ARG A 171 14.46 1.58 -13.32
C ARG A 171 13.38 2.03 -14.29
N VAL A 172 12.13 2.14 -13.85
CA VAL A 172 11.00 2.57 -14.69
C VAL A 172 10.51 3.93 -14.23
N PRO A 173 10.88 5.01 -14.95
CA PRO A 173 10.33 6.34 -14.70
C PRO A 173 8.81 6.37 -14.90
N ASP A 174 8.11 7.07 -14.03
CA ASP A 174 6.66 7.20 -14.10
C ASP A 174 6.18 8.64 -13.86
N PHE A 175 4.87 8.84 -13.76
CA PHE A 175 4.28 10.15 -13.52
C PHE A 175 4.13 10.50 -12.02
N GLY A 176 4.61 9.63 -11.13
CA GLY A 176 4.47 9.74 -9.68
C GLY A 176 3.01 9.72 -9.19
N VAL A 177 2.85 9.83 -7.87
CA VAL A 177 1.54 9.84 -7.18
C VAL A 177 0.64 10.99 -7.67
N TRP A 178 1.25 12.09 -8.13
CA TRP A 178 0.54 13.28 -8.60
C TRP A 178 0.14 13.24 -10.08
N GLU A 179 0.52 12.19 -10.81
CA GLU A 179 0.24 12.01 -12.25
C GLU A 179 0.76 13.16 -13.13
N ARG A 180 1.89 13.76 -12.75
CA ARG A 180 2.52 14.91 -13.43
C ARG A 180 3.96 14.67 -13.87
N GLY A 181 4.60 13.61 -13.38
CA GLY A 181 5.99 13.28 -13.68
C GLY A 181 6.92 14.29 -13.07
N SER A 182 7.74 14.95 -13.89
CA SER A 182 8.65 16.00 -13.41
C SER A 182 7.92 17.17 -12.77
N LYS A 183 8.63 17.92 -11.92
CA LYS A 183 8.16 19.14 -11.25
C LYS A 183 7.64 20.20 -12.23
N TYR A 184 8.16 20.18 -13.45
CA TYR A 184 7.78 21.11 -14.51
C TYR A 184 6.47 20.74 -15.19
N ASN A 185 5.91 19.56 -14.92
CA ASN A 185 4.66 19.06 -15.50
C ASN A 185 4.62 19.33 -17.01
N ASN A 186 5.60 18.79 -17.72
CA ASN A 186 5.82 18.98 -19.16
C ASN A 186 5.68 17.67 -19.95
N GLY A 187 5.12 16.63 -19.32
CA GLY A 187 4.98 15.29 -19.90
C GLY A 187 6.18 14.36 -19.70
N SER A 188 7.27 14.84 -19.10
CA SER A 188 8.45 14.00 -18.80
C SER A 188 8.23 13.17 -17.54
N THR A 189 8.56 11.88 -17.59
CA THR A 189 8.55 10.97 -16.44
C THR A 189 9.88 10.99 -15.70
N GLU A 190 9.86 10.67 -14.41
CA GLU A 190 11.05 10.59 -13.57
C GLU A 190 10.98 9.35 -12.67
N LEU A 191 12.13 8.94 -12.12
CA LEU A 191 12.12 7.93 -11.08
C LEU A 191 11.73 8.58 -9.75
N HIS A 192 10.62 8.11 -9.19
CA HIS A 192 9.99 8.66 -7.99
C HIS A 192 10.26 7.75 -6.78
N SER A 193 10.75 8.32 -5.69
CA SER A 193 11.11 7.58 -4.48
C SER A 193 9.87 7.00 -3.82
N SER A 194 8.77 7.77 -3.79
CA SER A 194 7.46 7.28 -3.34
C SER A 194 7.01 6.01 -4.08
N SER A 195 7.21 5.97 -5.40
CA SER A 195 6.93 4.81 -6.27
C SER A 195 7.81 3.60 -5.93
N VAL A 196 9.13 3.81 -5.85
CA VAL A 196 10.11 2.76 -5.57
C VAL A 196 9.93 2.19 -4.16
N GLY A 197 9.61 3.03 -3.18
CA GLY A 197 9.38 2.57 -1.81
C GLY A 197 8.09 1.78 -1.64
N LEU A 198 7.00 2.20 -2.28
CA LEU A 198 5.77 1.39 -2.34
C LEU A 198 6.04 0.04 -3.01
N ALA A 199 6.83 0.01 -4.08
CA ALA A 199 7.21 -1.23 -4.75
C ALA A 199 8.06 -2.13 -3.85
N LYS A 200 9.09 -1.58 -3.17
CA LYS A 200 9.89 -2.33 -2.17
C LYS A 200 8.99 -2.96 -1.12
N ALA A 201 8.11 -2.18 -0.51
CA ALA A 201 7.21 -2.66 0.54
C ALA A 201 6.25 -3.74 0.03
N ALA A 202 5.69 -3.57 -1.18
CA ALA A 202 4.80 -4.54 -1.79
C ALA A 202 5.50 -5.89 -2.07
N LEU A 203 6.71 -5.84 -2.62
CA LEU A 203 7.55 -7.01 -2.89
C LEU A 203 7.90 -7.75 -1.60
N GLU A 204 8.25 -7.02 -0.55
CA GLU A 204 8.53 -7.60 0.76
C GLU A 204 7.29 -8.24 1.40
N ALA A 205 6.12 -7.59 1.28
CA ALA A 205 4.87 -8.09 1.81
C ALA A 205 4.41 -9.39 1.13
N ILE A 206 4.44 -9.42 -0.20
CA ILE A 206 3.85 -10.50 -1.00
C ILE A 206 4.79 -11.71 -1.17
N ASN A 207 6.09 -11.56 -0.93
CA ASN A 207 7.04 -12.65 -1.08
C ASN A 207 6.72 -13.81 -0.12
N GLY A 208 6.52 -15.00 -0.68
CA GLY A 208 6.14 -16.21 0.05
C GLY A 208 4.70 -16.20 0.56
N PHE A 209 3.88 -15.22 0.18
CA PHE A 209 2.52 -15.06 0.69
C PHE A 209 1.52 -15.96 -0.04
N ASN A 210 0.61 -16.60 0.71
CA ASN A 210 -0.45 -17.42 0.14
C ASN A 210 -1.74 -16.63 -0.13
N LEU A 211 -2.12 -16.48 -1.40
CA LEU A 211 -3.28 -15.69 -1.82
C LEU A 211 -4.65 -16.29 -1.44
N PHE A 212 -4.72 -17.56 -1.07
CA PHE A 212 -5.93 -18.18 -0.52
C PHE A 212 -5.95 -18.18 1.02
N GLY A 213 -5.00 -17.47 1.63
CA GLY A 213 -4.83 -17.41 3.08
C GLY A 213 -4.47 -18.78 3.68
N ASN A 214 -4.95 -19.04 4.90
CA ASN A 214 -4.67 -20.27 5.66
C ASN A 214 -5.15 -21.56 4.96
N GLN A 215 -6.05 -21.44 3.98
CA GLN A 215 -6.60 -22.58 3.24
C GLN A 215 -5.84 -22.85 1.93
N GLY A 216 -4.80 -22.07 1.63
CA GLY A 216 -4.06 -22.19 0.39
C GLY A 216 -3.00 -23.29 0.39
N CYS A 217 -2.57 -23.67 -0.80
CA CYS A 217 -1.52 -24.67 -1.01
C CYS A 217 -0.30 -24.03 -1.69
N SER A 218 0.76 -24.81 -1.95
CA SER A 218 2.01 -24.29 -2.52
C SER A 218 1.82 -23.57 -3.87
N TRP A 219 0.84 -23.95 -4.68
CA TRP A 219 0.53 -23.31 -5.96
C TRP A 219 -0.23 -21.98 -5.84
N SER A 220 -0.64 -21.55 -4.65
CA SER A 220 -1.23 -20.22 -4.43
C SER A 220 -0.25 -19.25 -3.76
N VAL A 221 0.99 -19.67 -3.59
CA VAL A 221 2.09 -18.86 -3.08
C VAL A 221 2.69 -18.01 -4.18
N ILE A 222 2.92 -16.73 -3.87
CA ILE A 222 3.60 -15.77 -4.74
C ILE A 222 5.08 -15.67 -4.35
N PHE A 223 5.95 -15.62 -5.34
CA PHE A 223 7.39 -15.49 -5.14
C PHE A 223 7.92 -14.21 -5.78
N VAL A 224 8.93 -13.62 -5.15
CA VAL A 224 9.60 -12.40 -5.61
C VAL A 224 11.09 -12.69 -5.83
N ASP A 225 11.66 -12.11 -6.89
CA ASP A 225 13.11 -12.06 -7.08
C ASP A 225 13.77 -11.19 -5.98
N LEU A 226 14.53 -11.83 -5.10
CA LEU A 226 15.26 -11.17 -4.01
C LEU A 226 16.24 -10.12 -4.53
N ASP A 227 16.86 -10.33 -5.70
CA ASP A 227 17.73 -9.33 -6.31
C ASP A 227 16.94 -8.11 -6.77
N ALA A 228 15.75 -8.30 -7.33
CA ALA A 228 14.88 -7.19 -7.70
C ALA A 228 14.43 -6.40 -6.47
N HIS A 229 14.04 -7.06 -5.39
CA HIS A 229 13.77 -6.41 -4.11
C HIS A 229 14.98 -5.58 -3.63
N ASN A 230 16.18 -6.17 -3.63
CA ASN A 230 17.41 -5.50 -3.19
C ASN A 230 17.77 -4.30 -4.08
N ARG A 231 17.57 -4.36 -5.40
CA ARG A 231 17.76 -3.22 -6.31
C ARG A 231 16.77 -2.07 -6.03
N ASN A 232 15.51 -2.38 -5.72
CA ASN A 232 14.52 -1.38 -5.31
C ASN A 232 14.92 -0.73 -3.98
N ARG A 233 15.34 -1.52 -3.00
CA ARG A 233 15.85 -1.05 -1.71
C ARG A 233 17.05 -0.11 -1.85
N GLN A 234 18.10 -0.54 -2.57
CA GLN A 234 19.30 0.29 -2.78
C GLN A 234 18.98 1.59 -3.52
N THR A 235 18.14 1.50 -4.55
CA THR A 235 17.68 2.67 -5.30
C THR A 235 16.94 3.66 -4.39
N LEU A 236 16.00 3.18 -3.55
CA LEU A 236 15.27 4.02 -2.61
C LEU A 236 16.22 4.76 -1.66
N CYS A 237 17.14 4.04 -1.02
CA CYS A 237 18.11 4.64 -0.11
C CYS A 237 19.00 5.69 -0.80
N SER A 238 19.32 5.49 -2.09
CA SER A 238 20.13 6.45 -2.86
C SER A 238 19.37 7.72 -3.28
N LEU A 239 18.04 7.64 -3.42
CA LEU A 239 17.21 8.76 -3.84
C LEU A 239 16.82 9.65 -2.66
N LEU A 240 16.46 9.04 -1.53
CA LEU A 240 16.06 9.75 -0.33
C LEU A 240 17.19 10.65 0.22
N PRO A 241 16.86 11.79 0.86
CA PRO A 241 15.52 12.28 1.20
C PRO A 241 14.89 13.13 0.06
N ARG A 242 15.26 12.92 -1.20
CA ARG A 242 14.60 13.57 -2.35
C ARG A 242 13.50 12.67 -2.88
N GLU A 243 12.49 13.27 -3.53
CA GLU A 243 11.44 12.50 -4.19
C GLU A 243 11.88 12.05 -5.58
N SER A 244 12.45 12.95 -6.38
CA SER A 244 12.92 12.64 -7.73
C SER A 244 14.03 13.60 -8.16
N ARG A 245 14.50 13.49 -9.41
CA ARG A 245 15.52 14.38 -9.97
C ARG A 245 15.10 15.87 -9.88
N SER A 246 13.84 16.19 -10.17
CA SER A 246 13.34 17.57 -10.13
C SER A 246 12.66 17.96 -8.81
N HIS A 247 12.20 16.98 -8.02
CA HIS A 247 11.56 17.20 -6.72
C HIS A 247 12.57 17.02 -5.58
N ASN A 248 13.01 18.14 -4.99
CA ASN A 248 13.91 18.11 -3.84
C ASN A 248 13.27 17.43 -2.61
N THR A 249 11.97 17.56 -2.42
CA THR A 249 11.19 16.89 -1.36
C THR A 249 9.72 16.90 -1.80
N ASP A 250 8.95 15.94 -1.31
CA ASP A 250 7.52 15.81 -1.63
C ASP A 250 6.78 15.17 -0.46
N ALA A 251 5.52 15.55 -0.25
CA ALA A 251 4.65 14.96 0.76
C ALA A 251 4.18 13.54 0.37
N ALA A 252 4.32 13.14 -0.91
CA ALA A 252 4.15 11.77 -1.38
C ALA A 252 5.15 10.78 -0.74
N LEU A 253 6.22 11.27 -0.13
CA LEU A 253 7.14 10.46 0.66
C LEU A 253 6.49 9.93 1.95
N LEU A 254 5.50 10.62 2.53
CA LEU A 254 4.85 10.21 3.78
C LEU A 254 4.22 8.82 3.70
N PRO A 255 3.34 8.49 2.73
CA PRO A 255 2.80 7.13 2.58
C PRO A 255 3.84 6.07 2.19
N CYS A 256 5.05 6.49 1.80
CA CYS A 256 6.15 5.59 1.48
C CYS A 256 6.99 5.25 2.72
N ILE A 257 7.33 6.24 3.55
CA ILE A 257 8.16 6.02 4.75
C ILE A 257 7.33 5.60 5.97
N SER A 258 6.04 5.94 5.98
CA SER A 258 5.07 5.60 7.04
C SER A 258 3.92 4.78 6.45
N TYR A 259 2.77 4.76 7.12
CA TYR A 259 1.58 4.03 6.68
C TYR A 259 1.14 4.45 5.27
N PRO A 260 0.88 3.49 4.36
CA PRO A 260 0.81 2.05 4.60
C PRO A 260 2.10 1.26 4.29
N ALA A 261 3.12 1.90 3.71
CA ALA A 261 4.23 1.16 3.11
C ALA A 261 5.33 0.77 4.12
N PHE A 262 5.69 1.66 5.04
CA PHE A 262 6.82 1.47 5.97
C PHE A 262 8.10 1.00 5.24
N ALA A 263 8.45 1.66 4.14
CA ALA A 263 9.44 1.13 3.20
C ALA A 263 10.90 1.21 3.69
N LEU A 264 11.18 1.90 4.80
CA LEU A 264 12.52 2.14 5.31
C LEU A 264 12.81 1.35 6.57
N ASP A 265 13.96 0.69 6.57
CA ASP A 265 14.48 -0.03 7.73
C ASP A 265 15.47 0.83 8.54
N ASP A 266 16.04 1.87 7.93
CA ASP A 266 16.98 2.80 8.56
C ASP A 266 16.24 3.99 9.19
N GLU A 267 16.19 4.00 10.53
CA GLU A 267 15.60 5.07 11.33
C GLU A 267 16.28 6.43 11.11
N ALA A 268 17.59 6.49 10.84
CA ALA A 268 18.27 7.77 10.60
C ALA A 268 17.81 8.39 9.27
N LEU A 269 17.72 7.58 8.21
CA LEU A 269 17.22 8.02 6.91
C LEU A 269 15.72 8.36 6.97
N PHE A 270 14.93 7.60 7.73
CA PHE A 270 13.53 7.92 8.02
C PHE A 270 13.42 9.32 8.64
N ASN A 271 14.12 9.56 9.75
CA ASN A 271 14.04 10.83 10.48
C ASN A 271 14.54 12.01 9.64
N GLN A 272 15.61 11.81 8.86
CA GLN A 272 16.12 12.82 7.93
C GLN A 272 15.08 13.16 6.84
N THR A 273 14.37 12.15 6.32
CA THR A 273 13.35 12.34 5.29
C THR A 273 12.12 13.04 5.87
N LEU A 274 11.63 12.58 7.01
CA LEU A 274 10.46 13.16 7.69
C LEU A 274 10.72 14.62 8.10
N ASP A 275 11.87 14.91 8.72
CA ASP A 275 12.26 16.28 9.09
C ASP A 275 12.28 17.19 7.86
N LYS A 276 12.86 16.73 6.74
CA LYS A 276 12.91 17.52 5.52
C LYS A 276 11.52 17.82 4.96
N VAL A 277 10.62 16.84 4.97
CA VAL A 277 9.21 17.01 4.56
C VAL A 277 8.51 18.01 5.46
N VAL A 278 8.56 17.82 6.78
CA VAL A 278 7.91 18.70 7.76
C VAL A 278 8.44 20.13 7.65
N ARG A 279 9.75 20.32 7.71
CA ARG A 279 10.39 21.65 7.69
C ARG A 279 10.16 22.43 6.40
N LYS A 280 9.98 21.75 5.26
CA LYS A 280 9.82 22.42 3.95
C LYS A 280 8.37 22.55 3.50
N LEU A 281 7.50 21.64 3.92
CA LEU A 281 6.16 21.52 3.35
C LEU A 281 5.03 21.76 4.35
N LYS A 282 5.25 21.66 5.66
CA LYS A 282 4.22 21.93 6.68
C LYS A 282 3.79 23.41 6.60
N GLY A 283 2.50 23.62 6.47
CA GLY A 283 1.83 24.90 6.52
C GLY A 283 0.79 24.95 7.64
N LYS A 284 -0.05 25.99 7.63
CA LYS A 284 -1.06 26.23 8.67
C LYS A 284 -2.31 25.36 8.48
N TYR A 285 -2.65 25.05 7.23
CA TYR A 285 -3.86 24.33 6.84
C TYR A 285 -3.59 22.88 6.38
N GLY A 286 -2.33 22.48 6.33
CA GLY A 286 -1.91 21.17 5.85
C GLY A 286 -0.47 21.22 5.34
N PHE A 287 -0.08 20.24 4.52
CA PHE A 287 1.23 20.25 3.87
C PHE A 287 1.09 20.63 2.39
N LYS A 288 2.06 21.36 1.86
CA LYS A 288 2.24 21.50 0.40
C LYS A 288 2.61 20.14 -0.18
N ARG A 289 2.18 19.82 -1.40
CA ARG A 289 2.62 18.57 -2.05
C ARG A 289 4.13 18.60 -2.31
N PHE A 290 4.59 19.66 -2.95
CA PHE A 290 6.02 19.98 -3.10
C PHE A 290 6.18 21.48 -3.33
N LEU A 291 7.41 21.98 -3.22
CA LEU A 291 7.70 23.42 -3.40
C LEU A 291 7.47 23.85 -4.86
N ARG A 292 6.87 25.02 -5.07
CA ARG A 292 6.48 25.59 -6.37
C ARG A 292 5.48 24.73 -7.15
N ASP A 293 4.62 24.03 -6.43
CA ASP A 293 3.51 23.31 -7.01
C ASP A 293 2.38 24.27 -7.38
N GLY A 294 2.00 24.27 -8.67
CA GLY A 294 0.93 25.12 -9.18
C GLY A 294 -0.47 24.54 -9.00
N TYR A 295 -0.59 23.26 -8.64
CA TYR A 295 -1.89 22.58 -8.66
C TYR A 295 -2.96 23.31 -7.86
N ARG A 296 -3.99 23.75 -8.58
CA ARG A 296 -5.17 24.45 -8.09
C ARG A 296 -4.87 25.77 -7.36
N THR A 297 -3.68 26.32 -7.55
CA THR A 297 -3.40 27.71 -7.18
C THR A 297 -4.20 28.65 -8.08
N SER A 298 -4.49 29.87 -7.61
CA SER A 298 -5.24 30.84 -8.41
C SER A 298 -4.52 31.32 -9.68
N LEU A 299 -3.23 31.01 -9.83
CA LEU A 299 -2.44 31.34 -11.02
C LEU A 299 -2.31 30.15 -12.00
N GLU A 300 -2.73 28.94 -11.64
CA GLU A 300 -2.69 27.80 -12.55
C GLU A 300 -3.82 27.90 -13.57
N ASP A 301 -3.48 27.77 -14.85
CA ASP A 301 -4.44 27.66 -15.94
C ASP A 301 -5.18 26.30 -15.87
N PRO A 302 -6.49 26.28 -15.55
CA PRO A 302 -7.23 25.03 -15.34
C PRO A 302 -7.51 24.28 -16.65
N ASN A 303 -7.39 24.93 -17.80
CA ASN A 303 -7.70 24.36 -19.11
C ASN A 303 -6.50 23.68 -19.76
N ARG A 304 -5.32 23.77 -19.14
CA ARG A 304 -4.07 23.30 -19.72
C ARG A 304 -3.42 22.24 -18.86
N ARG A 305 -3.06 21.12 -19.49
CA ARG A 305 -2.43 19.99 -18.80
C ARG A 305 -0.99 20.28 -18.37
N TYR A 306 -0.20 20.96 -19.21
CA TYR A 306 1.23 21.16 -19.00
C TYR A 306 1.61 22.61 -18.75
N TYR A 307 2.60 22.85 -17.89
CA TYR A 307 3.09 24.20 -17.61
C TYR A 307 3.91 24.78 -18.78
N LYS A 308 3.95 26.12 -18.87
CA LYS A 308 4.82 26.86 -19.77
C LYS A 308 6.23 26.87 -19.17
N PRO A 309 7.27 27.05 -19.98
CA PRO A 309 8.61 27.30 -19.48
C PRO A 309 8.62 28.41 -18.43
N ALA A 310 9.31 28.16 -17.30
CA ALA A 310 9.43 29.06 -16.15
C ALA A 310 8.13 29.39 -15.37
N GLU A 311 6.96 28.84 -15.74
CA GLU A 311 5.68 29.11 -15.06
C GLU A 311 5.70 28.73 -13.58
N ILE A 312 6.48 27.71 -13.20
CA ILE A 312 6.60 27.26 -11.79
C ILE A 312 7.08 28.36 -10.83
N LYS A 313 7.77 29.40 -11.32
CA LYS A 313 8.18 30.54 -10.47
C LYS A 313 6.99 31.36 -10.00
N LEU A 314 5.88 31.34 -10.73
CA LEU A 314 4.67 32.07 -10.37
C LEU A 314 3.98 31.48 -9.13
N PHE A 315 4.16 30.18 -8.90
CA PHE A 315 3.53 29.44 -7.80
C PHE A 315 4.34 29.50 -6.49
N ASP A 316 5.56 30.03 -6.52
CA ASP A 316 6.41 30.12 -5.34
C ASP A 316 5.74 30.97 -4.26
N GLY A 317 5.56 30.40 -3.07
CA GLY A 317 4.95 31.06 -1.90
C GLY A 317 3.42 30.97 -1.82
N ILE A 318 2.73 30.55 -2.88
CA ILE A 318 1.25 30.47 -2.93
C ILE A 318 0.72 29.05 -3.10
N GLU A 319 1.58 28.03 -2.91
CA GLU A 319 1.20 26.64 -3.10
C GLU A 319 0.04 26.25 -2.18
N CYS A 320 -0.85 25.40 -2.70
CA CYS A 320 -1.96 24.87 -1.94
C CYS A 320 -1.48 23.96 -0.79
N GLU A 321 -2.19 24.02 0.33
CA GLU A 321 -1.93 23.20 1.51
C GLU A 321 -3.02 22.12 1.65
N PHE A 322 -2.62 20.88 1.93
CA PHE A 322 -3.50 19.71 1.90
C PHE A 322 -3.65 19.13 3.31
N PRO A 323 -4.85 19.20 3.93
CA PRO A 323 -5.10 18.68 5.28
C PRO A 323 -4.86 17.18 5.43
N ILE A 324 -4.95 16.41 4.34
CA ILE A 324 -4.73 14.95 4.34
C ILE A 324 -3.39 14.54 4.95
N PHE A 325 -2.38 15.41 4.88
CA PHE A 325 -1.07 15.11 5.45
C PHE A 325 -1.02 15.26 6.97
N PHE A 326 -1.93 16.04 7.59
CA PHE A 326 -2.12 15.97 9.04
C PHE A 326 -2.63 14.58 9.46
N LEU A 327 -3.49 13.96 8.66
CA LEU A 327 -3.96 12.58 8.91
C LEU A 327 -2.82 11.57 8.83
N TYR A 328 -1.94 11.68 7.81
CA TYR A 328 -0.75 10.83 7.74
C TYR A 328 0.14 10.99 8.98
N MET A 329 0.34 12.22 9.46
CA MET A 329 1.13 12.46 10.67
C MET A 329 0.45 11.94 11.95
N MET A 330 -0.88 11.98 12.04
CA MET A 330 -1.61 11.34 13.13
C MET A 330 -1.42 9.82 13.10
N ILE A 331 -1.58 9.19 11.94
CA ILE A 331 -1.39 7.75 11.77
C ILE A 331 0.04 7.36 12.14
N ASP A 332 1.04 8.07 11.60
CA ASP A 332 2.46 7.88 11.94
C ASP A 332 2.71 7.96 13.45
N GLY A 333 2.10 8.96 14.11
CA GLY A 333 2.19 9.13 15.55
C GLY A 333 1.63 7.93 16.33
N VAL A 334 0.52 7.33 15.88
CA VAL A 334 -0.05 6.12 16.50
C VAL A 334 0.88 4.92 16.30
N PHE A 335 1.35 4.68 15.07
CA PHE A 335 2.25 3.55 14.76
C PHE A 335 3.59 3.64 15.51
N ARG A 336 4.10 4.85 15.76
CA ARG A 336 5.32 5.10 16.53
C ARG A 336 5.11 5.25 18.04
N GLY A 337 3.88 5.10 18.54
CA GLY A 337 3.58 5.26 19.97
C GLY A 337 3.85 6.67 20.50
N ASN A 338 3.69 7.70 19.68
CA ASN A 338 3.90 9.10 20.02
C ASN A 338 2.58 9.87 20.18
N PRO A 339 1.92 9.82 21.35
CA PRO A 339 0.64 10.49 21.57
C PRO A 339 0.71 12.02 21.50
N LYS A 340 1.91 12.61 21.71
CA LYS A 340 2.10 14.06 21.58
C LYS A 340 1.94 14.50 20.13
N GLN A 341 2.51 13.74 19.18
CA GLN A 341 2.35 13.99 17.76
C GLN A 341 0.89 13.83 17.33
N VAL A 342 0.21 12.77 17.78
CA VAL A 342 -1.22 12.55 17.48
C VAL A 342 -2.04 13.77 17.92
N LYS A 343 -1.85 14.22 19.16
CA LYS A 343 -2.55 15.39 19.70
C LYS A 343 -2.23 16.67 18.94
N GLU A 344 -0.97 16.95 18.65
CA GLU A 344 -0.56 18.14 17.88
C GLU A 344 -1.28 18.21 16.54
N TYR A 345 -1.26 17.12 15.77
CA TYR A 345 -1.89 17.11 14.45
C TYR A 345 -3.41 17.04 14.50
N GLN A 346 -4.00 16.49 15.56
CA GLN A 346 -5.44 16.56 15.81
C GLN A 346 -5.91 17.99 16.10
N ASP A 347 -5.15 18.74 16.91
CA ASP A 347 -5.43 20.15 17.22
C ASP A 347 -5.30 21.03 15.97
N LEU A 348 -4.34 20.71 15.08
CA LEU A 348 -4.19 21.39 13.78
C LEU A 348 -5.29 21.00 12.77
N LEU A 349 -5.76 19.76 12.80
CA LEU A 349 -6.78 19.25 11.88
C LEU A 349 -8.17 19.80 12.20
N SER A 350 -8.55 19.85 13.49
CA SER A 350 -9.89 20.24 13.93
C SER A 350 -10.43 21.54 13.30
N PRO A 351 -9.67 22.66 13.25
CA PRO A 351 -10.16 23.92 12.65
C PRO A 351 -10.20 23.93 11.12
N VAL A 352 -9.63 22.92 10.44
CA VAL A 352 -9.62 22.80 8.97
C VAL A 352 -10.65 21.80 8.45
N LEU A 353 -11.39 21.14 9.34
CA LEU A 353 -12.50 20.28 8.94
C LEU A 353 -13.76 21.11 8.69
N HIS A 354 -14.59 20.60 7.78
CA HIS A 354 -15.95 21.08 7.56
C HIS A 354 -16.95 20.06 8.09
N GLN A 355 -18.23 20.42 8.14
CA GLN A 355 -19.31 19.51 8.50
C GLN A 355 -20.30 19.36 7.34
N THR A 356 -20.88 18.17 7.20
CA THR A 356 -22.07 17.95 6.36
C THR A 356 -23.30 18.56 7.00
N THR A 357 -24.39 18.63 6.25
CA THR A 357 -25.74 18.94 6.77
C THR A 357 -26.18 17.99 7.89
N GLU A 358 -25.73 16.74 7.86
CA GLU A 358 -25.95 15.72 8.89
C GLU A 358 -24.97 15.83 10.08
N GLY A 359 -24.05 16.81 10.06
CA GLY A 359 -23.09 17.07 11.13
C GLY A 359 -21.80 16.23 11.07
N TYR A 360 -21.57 15.45 10.01
CA TYR A 360 -20.38 14.62 9.90
C TYR A 360 -19.15 15.41 9.44
N PRO A 361 -17.95 15.13 9.98
CA PRO A 361 -16.71 15.79 9.60
C PRO A 361 -16.35 15.48 8.15
N VAL A 362 -15.84 16.50 7.45
CA VAL A 362 -15.47 16.46 6.04
C VAL A 362 -14.09 17.07 5.87
N VAL A 363 -13.16 16.34 5.27
CA VAL A 363 -11.82 16.82 4.94
C VAL A 363 -11.81 17.58 3.60
N PRO A 364 -11.49 18.88 3.57
CA PRO A 364 -11.24 19.61 2.34
C PRO A 364 -10.06 19.02 1.57
N LYS A 365 -10.13 19.03 0.24
CA LYS A 365 -9.02 18.52 -0.57
C LYS A 365 -7.76 19.39 -0.41
N TYR A 366 -7.92 20.70 -0.44
CA TYR A 366 -6.82 21.65 -0.23
C TYR A 366 -7.34 23.03 0.20
N TYR A 367 -6.42 23.86 0.70
CA TYR A 367 -6.60 25.27 0.99
C TYR A 367 -5.71 26.10 0.04
N TYR A 368 -6.29 27.13 -0.58
CA TYR A 368 -5.60 27.96 -1.58
C TYR A 368 -5.68 29.45 -1.22
N VAL A 369 -4.74 30.23 -1.77
CA VAL A 369 -4.74 31.70 -1.68
C VAL A 369 -5.59 32.25 -2.84
N PRO A 370 -6.67 33.01 -2.60
CA PRO A 370 -7.48 33.59 -3.67
C PRO A 370 -6.70 34.59 -4.52
N ALA A 371 -7.10 34.76 -5.79
CA ALA A 371 -6.42 35.59 -6.77
C ALA A 371 -6.14 37.02 -6.27
N ASP A 372 -7.13 37.65 -5.62
CA ASP A 372 -7.03 39.02 -5.11
C ASP A 372 -5.97 39.18 -4.00
N PHE A 373 -5.59 38.10 -3.34
CA PHE A 373 -4.65 38.09 -2.22
C PHE A 373 -3.25 37.57 -2.58
N VAL A 374 -3.04 37.09 -3.82
CA VAL A 374 -1.78 36.46 -4.26
C VAL A 374 -0.57 37.40 -4.10
N GLU A 375 -0.70 38.66 -4.51
CA GLU A 375 0.41 39.62 -4.46
C GLU A 375 0.79 39.97 -3.02
N TYR A 376 -0.18 40.03 -2.11
CA TYR A 376 0.07 40.27 -0.69
C TYR A 376 0.75 39.07 -0.02
N GLU A 377 0.32 37.85 -0.34
CA GLU A 377 0.96 36.63 0.16
C GLU A 377 2.41 36.52 -0.33
N LYS A 378 2.69 36.86 -1.60
CA LYS A 378 4.05 36.84 -2.14
C LYS A 378 4.98 37.86 -1.47
N ARG A 379 4.45 39.04 -1.12
CA ARG A 379 5.22 40.09 -0.43
C ARG A 379 5.52 39.72 1.03
N ASN A 380 4.56 39.10 1.72
CA ASN A 380 4.72 38.66 3.09
C ASN A 380 4.12 37.24 3.27
N PRO A 381 4.94 36.18 3.08
CA PRO A 381 4.46 34.80 3.14
C PRO A 381 3.78 34.45 4.46
N GLY A 382 2.62 33.79 4.39
CA GLY A 382 1.81 33.42 5.55
C GLY A 382 0.91 34.55 6.07
N SER A 383 0.86 35.70 5.40
CA SER A 383 0.01 36.83 5.83
C SER A 383 -1.46 36.65 5.47
N GLN A 384 -1.77 35.91 4.40
CA GLN A 384 -3.14 35.80 3.88
C GLN A 384 -3.85 34.53 4.38
N LYS A 385 -5.14 34.67 4.65
CA LYS A 385 -6.03 33.53 4.96
C LYS A 385 -6.22 32.69 3.69
N ARG A 386 -6.07 31.38 3.81
CA ARG A 386 -6.39 30.43 2.73
C ARG A 386 -7.82 29.95 2.82
N PHE A 387 -8.42 29.65 1.68
CA PHE A 387 -9.81 29.22 1.56
C PHE A 387 -9.89 27.75 1.15
N PRO A 388 -10.83 26.99 1.71
CA PRO A 388 -10.99 25.58 1.41
C PRO A 388 -11.51 25.38 -0.01
N SER A 389 -11.03 24.34 -0.67
CA SER A 389 -11.49 23.94 -2.00
C SER A 389 -12.99 23.60 -2.01
N ASN A 390 -13.59 23.66 -3.20
CA ASN A 390 -14.96 23.18 -3.40
C ASN A 390 -15.07 21.65 -3.33
N CYS A 391 -13.94 20.92 -3.46
CA CYS A 391 -13.84 19.48 -3.18
C CYS A 391 -13.54 19.27 -1.69
N GLY A 392 -14.21 18.30 -1.06
CA GLY A 392 -14.25 18.15 0.39
C GLY A 392 -15.23 19.12 1.06
N ARG A 393 -16.43 19.25 0.49
CA ARG A 393 -17.62 19.86 1.10
C ARG A 393 -18.81 18.94 0.90
N ASP A 394 -19.92 19.18 1.59
CA ASP A 394 -21.13 18.36 1.48
C ASP A 394 -21.56 18.15 0.01
N GLY A 395 -21.81 16.90 -0.37
CA GLY A 395 -22.09 16.46 -1.75
C GLY A 395 -20.90 16.47 -2.73
N LYS A 396 -19.74 17.03 -2.38
CA LYS A 396 -18.53 17.12 -3.22
C LYS A 396 -17.29 16.57 -2.51
N LEU A 397 -17.37 15.38 -1.94
CA LEU A 397 -16.35 14.84 -1.04
C LEU A 397 -15.03 14.49 -1.74
N PHE A 398 -13.95 14.61 -0.99
CA PHE A 398 -12.63 14.13 -1.38
C PHE A 398 -12.39 12.76 -0.74
N LEU A 399 -12.77 11.69 -1.45
CA LEU A 399 -12.87 10.35 -0.88
C LEU A 399 -11.56 9.82 -0.27
N TRP A 400 -10.40 10.07 -0.88
CA TRP A 400 -9.11 9.67 -0.30
C TRP A 400 -8.86 10.35 1.06
N GLY A 401 -9.14 11.66 1.18
CA GLY A 401 -9.04 12.37 2.45
C GLY A 401 -10.02 11.86 3.50
N GLN A 402 -11.26 11.55 3.10
CA GLN A 402 -12.27 11.00 4.02
C GLN A 402 -11.92 9.59 4.50
N ALA A 403 -11.41 8.75 3.61
CA ALA A 403 -10.97 7.41 3.96
C ALA A 403 -9.84 7.44 4.99
N LEU A 404 -8.83 8.30 4.80
CA LEU A 404 -7.77 8.48 5.78
C LEU A 404 -8.26 9.11 7.09
N TYR A 405 -9.29 9.96 7.04
CA TYR A 405 -9.89 10.51 8.26
C TYR A 405 -10.47 9.40 9.13
N VAL A 406 -11.25 8.51 8.52
CA VAL A 406 -11.81 7.34 9.20
C VAL A 406 -10.69 6.47 9.79
N ILE A 407 -9.68 6.12 9.00
CA ILE A 407 -8.55 5.29 9.47
C ILE A 407 -7.81 5.96 10.64
N ALA A 408 -7.46 7.25 10.50
CA ALA A 408 -6.73 8.00 11.53
C ALA A 408 -7.52 8.10 12.83
N LYS A 409 -8.84 8.32 12.74
CA LYS A 409 -9.72 8.43 13.91
C LYS A 409 -9.99 7.09 14.59
N LEU A 410 -10.16 6.00 13.82
CA LEU A 410 -10.27 4.66 14.38
C LEU A 410 -9.00 4.26 15.15
N LEU A 411 -7.83 4.65 14.66
CA LEU A 411 -6.55 4.45 15.34
C LEU A 411 -6.39 5.35 16.57
N ALA A 412 -6.65 6.66 16.44
CA ALA A 412 -6.49 7.63 17.52
C ALA A 412 -7.47 7.39 18.69
N ASP A 413 -8.67 6.88 18.40
CA ASP A 413 -9.68 6.53 19.40
C ASP A 413 -9.52 5.08 19.92
N GLU A 414 -8.42 4.40 19.54
CA GLU A 414 -8.04 3.04 19.96
C GLU A 414 -9.06 1.94 19.59
N LEU A 415 -9.97 2.23 18.65
CA LEU A 415 -10.96 1.28 18.14
C LEU A 415 -10.32 0.19 17.28
N VAL A 416 -9.18 0.51 16.66
CA VAL A 416 -8.33 -0.40 15.90
C VAL A 416 -6.88 -0.20 16.35
N SER A 417 -6.09 -1.27 16.40
CA SER A 417 -4.66 -1.18 16.71
C SER A 417 -3.81 -1.19 15.44
N PRO A 418 -2.56 -0.68 15.48
CA PRO A 418 -1.60 -0.81 14.39
C PRO A 418 -1.47 -2.25 13.83
N ARG A 419 -1.55 -3.25 14.71
CA ARG A 419 -1.44 -4.68 14.33
C ARG A 419 -2.62 -5.18 13.50
N ASP A 420 -3.79 -4.56 13.62
CA ASP A 420 -4.96 -4.97 12.84
C ASP A 420 -4.89 -4.44 11.41
N LEU A 421 -4.31 -3.24 11.22
CA LEU A 421 -4.16 -2.61 9.90
C LEU A 421 -2.88 -3.02 9.16
N ASP A 422 -1.89 -3.55 9.89
CA ASP A 422 -0.65 -4.11 9.34
C ASP A 422 -0.33 -5.46 10.00
N PRO A 423 -1.17 -6.51 9.82
CA PRO A 423 -0.89 -7.87 10.29
C PRO A 423 0.44 -8.44 9.76
N ALA A 424 0.97 -7.93 8.64
CA ALA A 424 2.32 -8.26 8.17
C ALA A 424 3.46 -7.67 9.03
N GLN A 425 3.14 -6.77 9.98
CA GLN A 425 4.06 -6.15 10.93
C GLN A 425 5.27 -5.45 10.29
N ARG A 426 5.09 -4.84 9.11
CA ARG A 426 6.14 -4.05 8.44
C ARG A 426 6.53 -2.81 9.22
N TYR A 427 5.64 -2.23 10.01
CA TYR A 427 5.98 -1.09 10.87
C TYR A 427 6.97 -1.44 11.98
N ILE A 428 7.18 -2.73 12.25
CA ILE A 428 8.13 -3.24 13.24
C ILE A 428 9.44 -3.57 12.52
N PRO A 429 10.62 -3.24 13.08
CA PRO A 429 11.90 -3.63 12.51
C PRO A 429 11.99 -5.15 12.26
N PRO A 430 12.65 -5.61 11.18
CA PRO A 430 12.73 -7.03 10.83
C PRO A 430 13.26 -7.96 11.94
N GLN A 431 14.09 -7.42 12.85
CA GLN A 431 14.65 -8.15 13.99
C GLN A 431 13.59 -8.53 15.04
N GLU A 432 12.49 -7.78 15.11
CA GLU A 432 11.42 -7.94 16.09
C GLU A 432 10.15 -8.54 15.48
N GLN A 433 10.10 -8.71 14.14
CA GLN A 433 8.99 -9.36 13.45
C GLN A 433 8.92 -10.84 13.83
N ARG A 434 7.79 -11.26 14.39
CA ARG A 434 7.49 -12.69 14.59
C ARG A 434 6.98 -13.30 13.27
N ASN A 435 7.18 -14.60 13.10
CA ASN A 435 6.78 -15.34 11.90
C ASN A 435 5.33 -15.01 11.47
N VAL A 436 5.17 -14.52 10.24
CA VAL A 436 3.85 -14.29 9.62
C VAL A 436 3.29 -15.65 9.22
N SER A 437 2.20 -16.08 9.87
CA SER A 437 1.61 -17.43 9.77
C SER A 437 1.28 -17.91 8.34
N MET A 438 1.24 -17.01 7.36
CA MET A 438 0.84 -17.31 5.97
C MET A 438 2.00 -17.24 4.97
N ARG A 439 3.24 -17.13 5.45
CA ARG A 439 4.44 -17.26 4.61
C ARG A 439 4.82 -18.73 4.48
N PHE A 440 4.95 -19.20 3.24
CA PHE A 440 5.37 -20.58 2.94
C PHE A 440 6.76 -20.91 3.51
N SER A 441 7.62 -19.89 3.64
CA SER A 441 8.88 -19.97 4.36
C SER A 441 8.68 -19.61 5.82
N ASN A 442 8.32 -20.59 6.66
CA ASN A 442 8.56 -20.55 8.11
C ASN A 442 10.07 -20.69 8.42
N GLN A 443 10.92 -20.02 7.66
CA GLN A 443 12.30 -19.81 8.05
C GLN A 443 12.27 -18.60 8.97
N GLY A 444 12.75 -18.77 10.20
CA GLY A 444 12.82 -17.71 11.20
C GLY A 444 13.63 -16.50 10.70
N PRO A 445 13.92 -15.52 11.59
CA PRO A 445 14.73 -14.37 11.20
C PRO A 445 15.97 -14.87 10.45
N LEU A 446 16.16 -14.36 9.24
CA LEU A 446 17.37 -14.57 8.44
C LEU A 446 18.52 -13.98 9.25
N GLU A 447 19.15 -14.77 10.12
CA GLU A 447 20.52 -14.51 10.51
C GLU A 447 21.30 -14.47 9.19
N ASN A 448 21.67 -13.26 8.78
CA ASN A 448 22.40 -12.97 7.56
C ASN A 448 23.85 -13.47 7.67
N ASP A 449 24.04 -14.77 7.89
CA ASP A 449 25.19 -15.44 7.31
C ASP A 449 24.86 -15.62 5.82
N VAL A 450 25.07 -14.55 5.05
CA VAL A 450 24.99 -14.61 3.59
C VAL A 450 26.12 -15.52 3.12
N VAL A 451 25.84 -16.82 3.06
CA VAL A 451 26.72 -17.80 2.45
C VAL A 451 26.43 -17.79 0.95
N VAL A 452 27.33 -17.19 0.18
CA VAL A 452 27.27 -17.27 -1.28
C VAL A 452 27.72 -18.68 -1.70
N HIS A 453 26.75 -19.54 -1.98
CA HIS A 453 27.02 -20.83 -2.60
C HIS A 453 27.19 -20.68 -4.11
N VAL A 454 28.42 -20.83 -4.59
CA VAL A 454 28.72 -20.88 -6.03
C VAL A 454 28.78 -22.34 -6.46
N ALA A 455 27.85 -22.75 -7.31
CA ALA A 455 27.88 -24.04 -7.98
C ALA A 455 28.21 -23.83 -9.46
N LEU A 456 29.17 -24.60 -9.98
CA LEU A 456 29.56 -24.57 -11.38
C LEU A 456 28.98 -25.79 -12.09
N VAL A 457 28.35 -25.56 -13.24
CA VAL A 457 27.67 -26.62 -14.02
C VAL A 457 28.36 -26.74 -15.37
N ALA A 458 28.89 -27.92 -15.64
CA ALA A 458 29.50 -28.24 -16.92
C ALA A 458 28.43 -28.75 -17.91
N GLU A 459 28.42 -28.21 -19.12
CA GLU A 459 27.46 -28.59 -20.17
C GLU A 459 27.54 -30.08 -20.57
N SER A 460 28.70 -30.71 -20.35
CA SER A 460 28.96 -32.09 -20.71
C SER A 460 29.94 -32.74 -19.74
N GLN A 461 29.89 -34.08 -19.65
CA GLN A 461 30.88 -34.86 -18.90
C GLN A 461 32.31 -34.60 -19.40
N ARG A 462 32.49 -34.35 -20.70
CA ARG A 462 33.81 -34.02 -21.27
C ARG A 462 34.35 -32.70 -20.71
N LEU A 463 33.51 -31.67 -20.64
CA LEU A 463 33.90 -30.40 -20.04
C LEU A 463 34.12 -30.53 -18.53
N GLN A 464 33.30 -31.32 -17.83
CA GLN A 464 33.49 -31.60 -16.40
C GLN A 464 34.87 -32.22 -16.13
N VAL A 465 35.25 -33.26 -16.89
CA VAL A 465 36.56 -33.91 -16.76
C VAL A 465 37.68 -32.93 -17.07
N PHE A 466 37.53 -32.11 -18.12
CA PHE A 466 38.51 -31.08 -18.47
C PHE A 466 38.66 -30.02 -17.37
N LEU A 467 37.57 -29.51 -16.80
CA LEU A 467 37.61 -28.53 -15.71
C LEU A 467 38.21 -29.14 -14.42
N ASN A 468 37.95 -30.43 -14.19
CA ASN A 468 38.51 -31.15 -13.06
C ASN A 468 40.05 -31.29 -13.15
N THR A 469 40.65 -31.30 -14.35
CA THR A 469 42.13 -31.29 -14.47
C THR A 469 42.76 -29.98 -13.96
N TYR A 470 41.98 -28.89 -13.92
CA TYR A 470 42.37 -27.61 -13.32
C TYR A 470 41.90 -27.46 -11.87
N GLY A 471 41.38 -28.53 -11.25
CA GLY A 471 40.86 -28.49 -9.88
C GLY A 471 39.51 -27.79 -9.74
N ILE A 472 38.81 -27.50 -10.84
CA ILE A 472 37.51 -26.84 -10.84
C ILE A 472 36.42 -27.91 -10.73
N GLN A 473 35.81 -28.01 -9.56
CA GLN A 473 34.70 -28.93 -9.32
C GLN A 473 33.42 -28.41 -9.99
N THR A 474 32.80 -29.25 -10.82
CA THR A 474 31.55 -28.94 -11.51
C THR A 474 30.62 -30.15 -11.50
N GLN A 475 29.32 -29.91 -11.66
CA GLN A 475 28.29 -30.94 -11.85
C GLN A 475 27.75 -30.90 -13.29
N THR A 476 27.25 -32.02 -13.81
CA THR A 476 26.45 -32.00 -15.06
C THR A 476 24.98 -31.75 -14.74
N PRO A 477 24.16 -31.27 -15.71
CA PRO A 477 22.72 -31.10 -15.50
C PRO A 477 22.00 -32.36 -15.01
N GLN A 478 22.45 -33.55 -15.42
CA GLN A 478 21.92 -34.84 -14.97
C GLN A 478 22.25 -35.13 -13.51
N GLN A 479 23.42 -34.69 -13.04
CA GLN A 479 23.85 -34.86 -11.64
C GLN A 479 23.17 -33.85 -10.70
N ALA A 480 22.55 -32.80 -11.24
CA ALA A 480 21.84 -31.79 -10.48
C ALA A 480 20.37 -32.16 -10.19
N GLU A 481 19.88 -33.33 -10.64
CA GLU A 481 18.52 -33.79 -10.34
C GLU A 481 18.25 -33.81 -8.83
N PRO A 482 17.07 -33.32 -8.37
CA PRO A 482 15.86 -33.03 -9.14
C PRO A 482 15.80 -31.61 -9.78
N ILE A 483 16.87 -30.82 -9.70
CA ILE A 483 16.93 -29.45 -10.24
C ILE A 483 17.16 -29.51 -11.75
N GLN A 484 16.23 -28.97 -12.54
CA GLN A 484 16.36 -28.89 -13.99
C GLN A 484 16.98 -27.55 -14.41
N ILE A 485 18.12 -27.64 -15.12
CA ILE A 485 18.86 -26.48 -15.62
C ILE A 485 18.58 -26.33 -17.10
N TRP A 486 18.00 -25.19 -17.47
CA TRP A 486 17.62 -24.90 -18.85
C TRP A 486 18.50 -23.80 -19.45
N PRO A 487 18.86 -23.88 -20.74
CA PRO A 487 19.53 -22.79 -21.44
C PRO A 487 18.69 -21.50 -21.42
N GLN A 488 19.33 -20.33 -21.44
CA GLN A 488 18.65 -19.03 -21.48
C GLN A 488 17.69 -18.89 -22.67
N GLN A 489 17.90 -19.63 -23.76
CA GLN A 489 17.01 -19.65 -24.92
C GLN A 489 15.66 -20.31 -24.63
N GLU A 490 15.61 -21.29 -23.72
CA GLU A 490 14.39 -21.99 -23.31
C GLU A 490 13.53 -21.14 -22.37
N LEU A 491 14.12 -20.15 -21.69
CA LEU A 491 13.42 -19.13 -20.91
C LEU A 491 12.39 -18.39 -21.77
N VAL A 492 12.67 -18.21 -23.07
CA VAL A 492 11.70 -17.65 -24.03
C VAL A 492 10.48 -18.55 -24.15
N LYS A 493 10.64 -19.88 -24.21
CA LYS A 493 9.52 -20.84 -24.34
C LYS A 493 8.69 -20.98 -23.06
N VAL A 494 9.33 -20.91 -21.88
CA VAL A 494 8.63 -20.88 -20.57
C VAL A 494 7.84 -19.58 -20.39
N SER A 495 8.31 -18.49 -21.02
CA SER A 495 7.58 -17.22 -21.13
C SER A 495 6.38 -17.27 -22.09
N PHE A 496 5.97 -18.43 -22.61
CA PHE A 496 4.83 -18.59 -23.54
C PHE A 496 3.85 -19.71 -23.15
N LEU A 497 3.39 -19.74 -21.89
CA LEU A 497 2.17 -20.48 -21.54
C LEU A 497 0.96 -19.53 -21.57
N PRO A 498 0.09 -19.60 -22.59
CA PRO A 498 -1.07 -18.71 -22.71
C PRO A 498 -2.12 -19.03 -21.63
N SER A 499 -2.61 -18.00 -20.94
CA SER A 499 -3.91 -18.04 -20.27
C SER A 499 -4.99 -17.63 -21.30
N PRO A 500 -6.18 -18.26 -21.33
CA PRO A 500 -7.21 -17.92 -22.32
C PRO A 500 -7.83 -16.52 -22.14
N ALA A 501 -7.63 -15.88 -20.99
CA ALA A 501 -8.39 -14.67 -20.60
C ALA A 501 -7.66 -13.34 -20.84
N ALA A 502 -6.33 -13.36 -20.94
CA ALA A 502 -5.55 -12.20 -21.35
C ALA A 502 -4.18 -12.67 -21.84
N SER A 503 -3.71 -12.12 -22.95
CA SER A 503 -2.42 -12.40 -23.58
C SER A 503 -1.24 -11.90 -22.74
N TRP A 504 -1.06 -12.43 -21.54
CA TRP A 504 0.07 -12.19 -20.64
C TRP A 504 0.53 -13.53 -20.06
N THR A 505 1.80 -13.83 -20.25
CA THR A 505 2.44 -15.13 -20.01
C THR A 505 3.44 -15.00 -18.86
N GLY A 506 3.58 -16.01 -17.99
CA GLY A 506 4.60 -15.91 -16.93
C GLY A 506 4.64 -16.94 -15.80
N ARG A 507 4.02 -18.12 -15.90
CA ARG A 507 4.11 -19.10 -14.78
C ARG A 507 4.77 -20.40 -15.18
N ALA A 508 5.98 -20.65 -14.67
CA ALA A 508 6.53 -22.00 -14.62
C ALA A 508 5.82 -22.81 -13.52
N ARG A 509 5.70 -24.13 -13.68
CA ARG A 509 5.00 -25.03 -12.74
C ARG A 509 5.73 -25.26 -11.40
N GLY A 510 6.76 -24.46 -11.08
CA GLY A 510 7.56 -24.56 -9.85
C GLY A 510 8.38 -23.29 -9.59
N PRO A 511 9.12 -23.20 -8.46
CA PRO A 511 10.00 -22.08 -8.18
C PRO A 511 11.10 -22.01 -9.26
N THR A 512 11.06 -20.95 -10.06
CA THR A 512 12.08 -20.65 -11.08
C THR A 512 12.89 -19.46 -10.61
N SER A 513 14.16 -19.68 -10.29
CA SER A 513 15.13 -18.62 -10.00
C SER A 513 16.01 -18.38 -11.23
N LEU A 514 16.25 -17.10 -11.56
CA LEU A 514 17.12 -16.73 -12.67
C LEU A 514 18.54 -16.50 -12.11
N THR A 515 19.32 -17.56 -11.99
CA THR A 515 20.68 -17.53 -11.42
C THR A 515 21.71 -17.91 -12.48
N GLY A 516 22.34 -16.92 -13.13
CA GLY A 516 23.49 -17.19 -14.00
C GLY A 516 23.83 -16.06 -14.98
N ARG A 517 25.09 -15.59 -14.94
CA ARG A 517 25.74 -14.90 -16.07
C ARG A 517 26.58 -15.94 -16.82
N SER A 518 26.34 -16.11 -18.12
CA SER A 518 27.29 -16.80 -18.98
C SER A 518 28.52 -15.90 -19.18
N HIS A 519 29.66 -16.30 -18.62
CA HIS A 519 30.94 -15.75 -19.05
C HIS A 519 31.38 -16.52 -20.30
N SER A 520 31.21 -15.90 -21.47
CA SER A 520 31.80 -16.40 -22.71
C SER A 520 33.33 -16.32 -22.61
N PRO A 521 34.09 -17.38 -22.95
CA PRO A 521 35.53 -17.24 -23.12
C PRO A 521 35.84 -16.47 -24.40
N VAL A 522 36.84 -15.59 -24.25
CA VAL A 522 37.64 -14.83 -25.23
C VAL A 522 37.52 -15.30 -26.70
N PRO A 523 37.38 -14.36 -27.67
CA PRO A 523 37.30 -14.72 -29.09
C PRO A 523 38.59 -15.42 -29.54
N ARG A 524 38.43 -16.58 -30.19
CA ARG A 524 39.51 -17.22 -30.94
C ARG A 524 39.92 -16.29 -32.08
N GLU A 525 41.11 -15.70 -31.99
CA GLU A 525 41.81 -15.18 -33.15
C GLU A 525 42.02 -16.33 -34.14
N GLY A 526 41.53 -16.12 -35.37
CA GLY A 526 41.77 -17.04 -36.48
C GLY A 526 43.23 -17.00 -36.90
N ARG A 527 43.78 -18.18 -37.15
CA ARG A 527 44.85 -18.36 -38.13
C ARG A 527 44.24 -18.80 -39.44
#